data_AF-A0AAN6VVW5-F1
#
_entry.id   AF-A0AAN6VVW5-F1
#
_cell.length_a   1.000
_cell.length_b   1.000
_cell.length_c   1.000
_cell.angle_alpha   90.00
_cell.angle_beta   90.00
_cell.angle_gamma   90.00
#
_symmetry.space_group_name_H-M   'P 1'
#
loop_
_entity.id
_entity.type
_entity.pdbx_description
1 polymer ?
#
loop_
_entity_poly.entity_id
_entity_poly.type
_entity_poly.pdbx_seq_one_letter_code
_entity_poly.pdbx_strand_id
1 'polypeptide(L)'
;MSLLAEKWKGYVKLSSLMGPLLTGTKYCKQMNLNDHDALATGTKENFMIFFKWLCDTSKIQKKTKLLGYKRAFKMMYEKSVGMALNTEIYEALHLWIDHDLSKLYNLDLERREKPVLCFDDVFRLLQTHWGSPDIKYPSERQRLNVALMQQIFTTTRPATLAQKCYG
;
A
#
# COMPACT_ATOMS: atom_id res chain seq x y z
N MET A 1 -31.85 0.99 -7.47
CA MET A 1 -30.55 1.42 -8.04
C MET A 1 -29.79 2.42 -7.12
N SER A 2 -29.97 2.42 -5.79
CA SER A 2 -29.48 3.54 -4.95
C SER A 2 -28.73 3.19 -3.66
N LEU A 3 -28.67 1.94 -3.18
CA LEU A 3 -27.90 1.63 -1.94
C LEU A 3 -26.48 1.11 -2.20
N LEU A 4 -26.25 0.49 -3.36
CA LEU A 4 -24.91 0.05 -3.77
C LEU A 4 -24.04 1.26 -4.15
N ALA A 5 -24.55 2.21 -4.92
CA ALA A 5 -23.76 3.38 -5.34
C ALA A 5 -23.25 4.25 -4.16
N GLU A 6 -23.98 4.33 -3.05
CA GLU A 6 -23.54 5.04 -1.84
C GLU A 6 -22.48 4.27 -1.05
N LYS A 7 -22.57 2.94 -0.94
CA LYS A 7 -21.52 2.10 -0.34
C LYS A 7 -20.20 2.24 -1.11
N TRP A 8 -20.26 2.51 -2.41
CA TRP A 8 -19.10 2.72 -3.28
C TRP A 8 -18.49 4.13 -3.18
N LYS A 9 -19.23 5.15 -2.78
CA LYS A 9 -18.68 6.51 -2.55
C LYS A 9 -17.70 6.56 -1.36
N GLY A 10 -17.92 5.76 -0.32
CA GLY A 10 -16.96 5.60 0.79
C GLY A 10 -15.65 4.89 0.41
N TYR A 11 -15.63 4.16 -0.72
CA TYR A 11 -14.45 3.47 -1.23
C TYR A 11 -13.50 4.36 -2.04
N VAL A 12 -13.92 5.57 -2.42
CA VAL A 12 -13.12 6.50 -3.24
C VAL A 12 -11.85 6.97 -2.52
N LYS A 13 -11.84 7.03 -1.17
CA LYS A 13 -10.62 7.29 -0.37
C LYS A 13 -9.66 6.09 -0.31
N LEU A 14 -10.14 4.86 -0.52
CA LEU A 14 -9.32 3.65 -0.60
C LEU A 14 -8.79 3.41 -2.03
N SER A 15 -9.26 4.16 -3.03
CA SER A 15 -8.94 3.96 -4.46
C SER A 15 -7.43 3.97 -4.76
N SER A 16 -6.63 4.74 -4.01
CA SER A 16 -5.17 4.76 -4.11
C SER A 16 -4.51 3.44 -3.63
N LEU A 17 -5.17 2.70 -2.74
CA LEU A 17 -4.79 1.37 -2.27
C LEU A 17 -5.40 0.24 -3.14
N MET A 18 -6.37 0.57 -4.00
CA MET A 18 -7.26 -0.36 -4.73
C MET A 18 -6.81 -0.73 -6.15
N GLY A 19 -5.57 -0.43 -6.53
CA GLY A 19 -4.95 -1.05 -7.72
C GLY A 19 -5.20 -2.57 -7.87
N PRO A 20 -5.14 -3.39 -6.80
CA PRO A 20 -5.47 -4.81 -6.89
C PRO A 20 -6.97 -5.08 -7.03
N LEU A 21 -7.87 -4.17 -6.64
CA LEU A 21 -9.32 -4.37 -6.73
C LEU A 21 -9.85 -4.16 -8.16
N LEU A 22 -9.25 -3.21 -8.89
CA LEU A 22 -9.38 -3.10 -10.35
C LEU A 22 -8.82 -4.34 -11.08
N THR A 23 -7.95 -5.09 -10.42
CA THR A 23 -7.32 -6.29 -10.96
C THR A 23 -8.13 -7.54 -10.59
N GLY A 24 -8.72 -7.62 -9.39
CA GLY A 24 -9.67 -8.68 -9.00
C GLY A 24 -10.95 -8.68 -9.84
N THR A 25 -11.54 -7.52 -10.09
CA THR A 25 -12.68 -7.38 -11.02
C THR A 25 -12.33 -7.77 -12.46
N LYS A 26 -11.08 -7.58 -12.90
CA LYS A 26 -10.59 -8.09 -14.20
C LYS A 26 -10.43 -9.61 -14.18
N TYR A 27 -9.90 -10.18 -13.10
CA TYR A 27 -9.76 -11.62 -12.92
C TYR A 27 -11.11 -12.33 -12.99
N CYS A 28 -12.08 -11.87 -12.21
CA CYS A 28 -13.42 -12.46 -12.19
C CYS A 28 -14.13 -12.32 -13.53
N LYS A 29 -13.98 -11.18 -14.24
CA LYS A 29 -14.44 -11.03 -15.63
C LYS A 29 -13.77 -12.00 -16.60
N GLN A 30 -12.47 -12.23 -16.46
CA GLN A 30 -11.71 -13.14 -17.32
C GLN A 30 -12.07 -14.61 -17.04
N MET A 31 -12.39 -14.95 -15.80
CA MET A 31 -12.78 -16.30 -15.37
C MET A 31 -14.32 -16.53 -15.41
N ASN A 32 -15.09 -15.54 -15.87
CA ASN A 32 -16.56 -15.56 -15.90
C ASN A 32 -17.21 -15.91 -14.55
N LEU A 33 -16.67 -15.37 -13.47
CA LEU A 33 -17.10 -15.60 -12.09
C LEU A 33 -17.80 -14.34 -11.54
N ASN A 34 -18.81 -14.55 -10.69
CA ASN A 34 -19.40 -13.46 -9.91
C ASN A 34 -18.45 -13.08 -8.76
N ASP A 35 -18.04 -11.80 -8.71
CA ASP A 35 -17.02 -11.28 -7.79
C ASP A 35 -17.26 -11.65 -6.32
N HIS A 36 -18.53 -11.57 -5.88
CA HIS A 36 -18.89 -11.79 -4.48
C HIS A 36 -18.94 -13.29 -4.12
N ASP A 37 -19.57 -14.09 -4.99
CA ASP A 37 -19.70 -15.54 -4.80
C ASP A 37 -18.33 -16.23 -4.88
N ALA A 38 -17.46 -15.79 -5.78
CA ALA A 38 -16.10 -16.32 -5.91
C ALA A 38 -15.22 -16.06 -4.69
N LEU A 39 -15.45 -14.95 -3.98
CA LEU A 39 -14.78 -14.65 -2.72
C LEU A 39 -15.37 -15.48 -1.58
N ALA A 40 -16.69 -15.59 -1.49
CA ALA A 40 -17.37 -16.32 -0.41
C ALA A 40 -17.13 -17.85 -0.47
N THR A 41 -17.07 -18.42 -1.67
CA THR A 41 -16.81 -19.87 -1.89
C THR A 41 -15.34 -20.17 -2.20
N GLY A 42 -14.47 -19.17 -2.14
CA GLY A 42 -13.06 -19.31 -2.52
C GLY A 42 -12.29 -20.26 -1.61
N THR A 43 -11.71 -21.31 -2.18
CA THR A 43 -10.75 -22.18 -1.48
C THR A 43 -9.34 -21.58 -1.51
N LYS A 44 -8.44 -22.16 -0.72
CA LYS A 44 -7.01 -21.81 -0.69
C LYS A 44 -6.40 -21.83 -2.09
N GLU A 45 -6.71 -22.85 -2.88
CA GLU A 45 -6.20 -23.07 -4.24
C GLU A 45 -6.65 -21.94 -5.18
N ASN A 46 -7.90 -21.51 -5.08
CA ASN A 46 -8.43 -20.40 -5.87
C ASN A 46 -7.68 -19.10 -5.59
N PHE A 47 -7.35 -18.84 -4.32
CA PHE A 47 -6.55 -17.68 -3.95
C PHE A 47 -5.12 -17.79 -4.48
N MET A 48 -4.49 -18.97 -4.43
CA MET A 48 -3.17 -19.18 -5.02
C MET A 48 -3.17 -18.91 -6.53
N ILE A 49 -4.16 -19.41 -7.27
CA ILE A 49 -4.30 -19.16 -8.71
C ILE A 49 -4.47 -17.67 -8.98
N PHE A 50 -5.27 -16.96 -8.19
CA PHE A 50 -5.43 -15.51 -8.30
C PHE A 50 -4.09 -14.76 -8.13
N PHE A 51 -3.30 -15.10 -7.12
CA PHE A 51 -1.99 -14.45 -6.90
C PHE A 51 -0.96 -14.81 -7.98
N LYS A 52 -1.04 -16.01 -8.57
CA LYS A 52 -0.23 -16.38 -9.74
C LYS A 52 -0.60 -15.53 -10.95
N TRP A 53 -1.89 -15.46 -11.29
CA TRP A 53 -2.39 -14.62 -12.37
C TRP A 53 -2.05 -13.14 -12.17
N LEU A 54 -2.06 -12.67 -10.93
CA LEU A 54 -1.66 -11.31 -10.59
C LEU A 54 -0.19 -11.06 -10.96
N CYS A 55 0.72 -11.99 -10.65
CA CYS A 55 2.12 -11.90 -11.06
C CYS A 55 2.27 -11.88 -12.59
N ASP A 56 1.56 -12.76 -13.29
CA ASP A 56 1.58 -12.85 -14.76
C ASP A 56 1.11 -11.56 -15.43
N THR A 57 0.02 -10.99 -14.92
CA THR A 57 -0.66 -9.83 -15.55
C THR A 57 0.03 -8.52 -15.23
N SER A 58 0.53 -8.36 -13.99
CA SER A 58 1.01 -7.05 -13.49
C SER A 58 2.53 -6.94 -13.39
N LYS A 59 3.27 -7.93 -13.92
CA LYS A 59 4.75 -7.97 -13.97
C LYS A 59 5.38 -7.56 -12.64
N ILE A 60 4.85 -8.09 -11.54
CA ILE A 60 5.35 -7.76 -10.20
C ILE A 60 6.72 -8.41 -10.01
N GLN A 61 7.72 -7.59 -9.72
CA GLN A 61 9.08 -8.06 -9.47
C GLN A 61 9.47 -8.07 -7.99
N LYS A 62 8.78 -7.32 -7.12
CA LYS A 62 9.15 -7.24 -5.69
C LYS A 62 8.20 -8.04 -4.80
N LYS A 63 8.75 -8.89 -3.93
CA LYS A 63 7.97 -9.64 -2.92
C LYS A 63 7.17 -8.72 -1.99
N THR A 64 7.78 -7.61 -1.56
CA THR A 64 7.14 -6.63 -0.67
C THR A 64 5.84 -6.07 -1.24
N LYS A 65 5.78 -5.87 -2.56
CA LYS A 65 4.59 -5.41 -3.27
C LYS A 65 3.49 -6.49 -3.23
N LEU A 66 3.84 -7.74 -3.46
CA LEU A 66 2.93 -8.87 -3.42
C LEU A 66 2.34 -9.13 -2.03
N LEU A 67 3.15 -9.01 -0.97
CA LEU A 67 2.67 -9.04 0.40
C LEU A 67 1.74 -7.87 0.72
N GLY A 68 1.99 -6.69 0.13
CA GLY A 68 1.06 -5.56 0.16
C GLY A 68 -0.30 -5.92 -0.46
N TYR A 69 -0.28 -6.57 -1.63
CA TYR A 69 -1.50 -7.05 -2.27
C TYR A 69 -2.24 -8.10 -1.46
N LYS A 70 -1.53 -9.03 -0.80
CA LYS A 70 -2.10 -10.00 0.14
C LYS A 70 -2.86 -9.32 1.28
N ARG A 71 -2.29 -8.27 1.87
CA ARG A 71 -2.94 -7.50 2.95
C ARG A 71 -4.19 -6.79 2.44
N ALA A 72 -4.10 -6.14 1.28
CA ALA A 72 -5.25 -5.49 0.65
C ALA A 72 -6.36 -6.49 0.30
N PHE A 73 -5.99 -7.69 -0.16
CA PHE A 73 -6.93 -8.79 -0.43
C PHE A 73 -7.66 -9.23 0.83
N LYS A 74 -6.96 -9.44 1.95
CA LYS A 74 -7.59 -9.77 3.24
C LYS A 74 -8.62 -8.71 3.66
N MET A 75 -8.24 -7.43 3.58
CA MET A 75 -9.15 -6.32 3.93
C MET A 75 -10.38 -6.27 3.01
N MET A 76 -10.21 -6.58 1.73
CA MET A 76 -11.34 -6.68 0.79
C MET A 76 -12.26 -7.83 1.18
N TYR A 77 -11.71 -9.03 1.39
CA TYR A 77 -12.48 -10.21 1.78
C TYR A 77 -13.32 -9.96 3.03
N GLU A 78 -12.71 -9.38 4.07
CA GLU A 78 -13.40 -9.05 5.33
C GLU A 78 -14.56 -8.07 5.11
N LYS A 79 -14.38 -7.10 4.20
CA LYS A 79 -15.40 -6.10 3.91
C LYS A 79 -16.51 -6.61 2.98
N SER A 80 -16.21 -7.56 2.08
CA SER A 80 -17.18 -8.13 1.14
C SER A 80 -17.99 -9.27 1.74
N VAL A 81 -17.32 -10.22 2.41
CA VAL A 81 -17.94 -11.40 3.02
C VAL A 81 -18.48 -11.07 4.42
N GLY A 82 -17.92 -10.06 5.09
CA GLY A 82 -18.31 -9.69 6.45
C GLY A 82 -17.73 -10.62 7.52
N MET A 83 -16.83 -11.53 7.14
CA MET A 83 -16.17 -12.48 8.04
C MET A 83 -14.65 -12.37 7.91
N ALA A 84 -13.94 -12.66 9.00
CA ALA A 84 -12.50 -12.77 8.99
C ALA A 84 -12.03 -13.89 8.05
N LEU A 85 -11.02 -13.62 7.22
CA LEU A 85 -10.39 -14.68 6.44
C LEU A 85 -9.72 -15.67 7.40
N ASN A 86 -9.92 -16.97 7.17
CA ASN A 86 -9.31 -18.01 8.00
C ASN A 86 -7.79 -17.81 8.08
N THR A 87 -7.27 -17.75 9.30
CA THR A 87 -5.84 -17.56 9.59
C THR A 87 -4.97 -18.63 8.95
N GLU A 88 -5.41 -19.88 8.91
CA GLU A 88 -4.66 -20.99 8.29
C GLU A 88 -4.49 -20.78 6.77
N ILE A 89 -5.56 -20.36 6.09
CA ILE A 89 -5.52 -20.04 4.66
C ILE A 89 -4.60 -18.84 4.42
N TYR A 90 -4.70 -17.82 5.28
CA TYR A 90 -3.86 -16.63 5.17
C TYR A 90 -2.38 -16.95 5.38
N GLU A 91 -2.02 -17.76 6.37
CA GLU A 91 -0.64 -18.18 6.61
C GLU A 91 -0.13 -19.13 5.52
N ALA A 92 -0.95 -20.07 5.07
CA ALA A 92 -0.59 -20.94 3.94
C ALA A 92 -0.30 -20.14 2.66
N LEU A 93 -1.10 -19.09 2.41
CA LEU A 93 -0.84 -18.17 1.31
C LEU A 93 0.43 -17.35 1.55
N HIS A 94 0.79 -17.04 2.80
CA HIS A 94 2.05 -16.38 3.11
C HIS A 94 3.25 -17.24 2.69
N LEU A 95 3.26 -18.49 3.16
CA LEU A 95 4.34 -19.44 2.93
C LEU A 95 4.49 -19.76 1.44
N TRP A 96 3.37 -19.92 0.73
CA TRP A 96 3.39 -20.14 -0.71
C TRP A 96 3.92 -18.93 -1.49
N ILE A 97 3.56 -17.71 -1.10
CA ILE A 97 4.15 -16.49 -1.70
C ILE A 97 5.65 -16.42 -1.40
N ASP A 98 6.06 -16.72 -0.17
CA ASP A 98 7.44 -16.63 0.26
C ASP A 98 8.36 -17.65 -0.44
N HIS A 99 7.93 -18.91 -0.50
CA HIS A 99 8.76 -19.98 -1.02
C HIS A 99 8.54 -20.25 -2.51
N ASP A 100 7.32 -20.59 -2.90
CA ASP A 100 7.05 -21.12 -4.23
C ASP A 100 6.97 -19.99 -5.25
N LEU A 101 6.14 -18.99 -4.98
CA LEU A 101 5.91 -17.91 -5.93
C LEU A 101 7.12 -17.00 -6.09
N SER A 102 7.90 -16.80 -5.02
CA SER A 102 9.16 -16.05 -5.10
C SER A 102 10.21 -16.75 -5.95
N LYS A 103 10.29 -18.09 -5.90
CA LYS A 103 11.18 -18.88 -6.78
C LYS A 103 10.73 -18.87 -8.23
N LEU A 104 9.42 -19.05 -8.47
CA LEU A 104 8.86 -19.13 -9.83
C LEU A 104 9.02 -17.83 -10.63
N TYR A 105 8.87 -16.68 -9.97
CA TYR A 105 8.95 -15.36 -10.64
C TYR A 105 10.26 -14.62 -10.38
N ASN A 106 11.23 -15.28 -9.72
CA ASN A 106 12.48 -14.68 -9.26
C ASN A 106 12.26 -13.31 -8.59
N LEU A 107 11.36 -13.29 -7.60
CA LEU A 107 10.96 -12.05 -6.94
C LEU A 107 12.15 -11.47 -6.17
N ASP A 108 12.35 -10.17 -6.33
CA ASP A 108 13.32 -9.39 -5.59
C ASP A 108 12.97 -9.41 -4.09
N LEU A 109 13.88 -10.01 -3.32
CA LEU A 109 13.86 -10.14 -1.87
C LEU A 109 14.66 -9.02 -1.20
N GLU A 110 15.41 -8.22 -1.96
CA GLU A 110 16.28 -7.21 -1.41
C GLU A 110 15.47 -6.16 -0.67
N ARG A 111 15.80 -6.02 0.61
CA ARG A 111 15.31 -4.92 1.40
C ARG A 111 16.21 -3.73 1.11
N ARG A 112 15.70 -2.76 0.34
CA ARG A 112 16.37 -1.47 0.22
C ARG A 112 16.56 -0.89 1.62
N GLU A 113 17.81 -0.75 2.02
CA GLU A 113 18.15 -0.08 3.26
C GLU A 113 17.70 1.37 3.16
N LYS A 114 16.95 1.82 4.16
CA LYS A 114 16.54 3.23 4.24
C LYS A 114 17.72 3.98 4.86
N PRO A 115 18.31 4.96 4.16
CA PRO A 115 19.39 5.74 4.76
C PRO A 115 18.87 6.40 6.03
N VAL A 116 19.63 6.23 7.12
CA VAL A 116 19.36 6.90 8.39
C VAL A 116 20.01 8.26 8.34
N LEU A 117 19.23 9.29 8.66
CA LEU A 117 19.71 10.66 8.67
C LEU A 117 20.54 10.87 9.95
N CYS A 118 21.85 11.04 9.80
CA CYS A 118 22.75 11.33 10.92
C CYS A 118 22.58 12.78 11.39
N PHE A 119 23.11 13.10 12.56
CA PHE A 119 23.16 14.48 13.07
C PHE A 119 23.78 15.45 12.05
N ASP A 120 24.87 15.05 11.40
CA ASP A 120 25.52 15.88 10.37
C ASP A 120 24.63 16.11 9.15
N ASP A 121 23.86 15.10 8.76
CA ASP A 121 22.89 15.21 7.66
C ASP A 121 21.75 16.17 8.03
N VAL A 122 21.29 16.13 9.29
CA VAL A 122 20.28 17.07 9.80
C VAL A 122 20.82 18.50 9.72
N PHE A 123 22.03 18.72 10.24
CA PHE A 123 22.64 20.03 10.25
C PHE A 123 22.84 20.57 8.83
N ARG A 124 23.35 19.72 7.92
CA ARG A 124 23.56 20.08 6.51
C ARG A 124 22.25 20.38 5.79
N LEU A 125 21.20 19.60 6.05
CA LEU A 125 19.86 19.83 5.50
C LEU A 125 19.32 21.20 5.94
N LEU A 126 19.43 21.52 7.23
CA LEU A 126 18.99 22.80 7.79
C LEU A 126 19.81 23.96 7.22
N GLN A 127 21.14 23.84 7.18
CA GLN A 127 22.03 24.86 6.62
C GLN A 127 21.73 25.14 5.16
N THR A 128 21.54 24.09 4.35
CA THR A 128 21.20 24.23 2.92
C THR A 128 19.86 24.92 2.76
N HIS A 129 18.86 24.52 3.54
CA HIS A 129 17.52 25.11 3.44
C HIS A 129 17.47 26.56 3.96
N TRP A 130 18.33 26.94 4.93
CA TRP A 130 18.44 28.30 5.48
C TRP A 130 19.40 29.23 4.73
N GLY A 131 20.35 28.68 3.98
CA GLY A 131 21.34 29.44 3.20
C GLY A 131 21.06 29.54 1.70
N SER A 132 20.10 28.78 1.15
CA SER A 132 19.85 28.77 -0.30
C SER A 132 19.43 30.15 -0.83
N PRO A 133 20.13 30.72 -1.83
CA PRO A 133 19.79 32.02 -2.44
C PRO A 133 18.64 31.92 -3.46
N ASP A 134 18.34 30.72 -3.98
CA ASP A 134 17.27 30.48 -4.96
C ASP A 134 15.93 30.32 -4.26
N ILE A 135 15.24 31.42 -3.96
CA ILE A 135 13.93 31.37 -3.29
C ILE A 135 12.89 32.18 -4.06
N LYS A 136 11.91 31.46 -4.60
CA LYS A 136 10.74 32.02 -5.27
C LYS A 136 9.62 32.44 -4.31
N TYR A 137 9.56 31.86 -3.11
CA TYR A 137 8.49 32.08 -2.12
C TYR A 137 9.02 32.14 -0.66
N PRO A 138 9.26 33.34 -0.11
CA PRO A 138 9.82 33.51 1.24
C PRO A 138 8.93 32.99 2.38
N SER A 139 7.61 33.15 2.25
CA SER A 139 6.63 32.72 3.25
C SER A 139 6.51 31.19 3.36
N GLU A 140 6.45 30.50 2.23
CA GLU A 140 6.39 29.03 2.17
C GLU A 140 7.66 28.38 2.74
N ARG A 141 8.81 29.04 2.56
CA ARG A 141 10.07 28.59 3.17
C ARG A 141 10.01 28.58 4.69
N GLN A 142 9.52 29.65 5.30
CA GLN A 142 9.42 29.73 6.76
C GLN A 142 8.52 28.62 7.30
N ARG A 143 7.41 28.33 6.60
CA ARG A 143 6.48 27.25 6.97
C ARG A 143 7.15 25.88 6.88
N LEU A 144 7.89 25.60 5.80
CA LEU A 144 8.61 24.35 5.64
C LEU A 144 9.72 24.18 6.69
N ASN A 145 10.45 25.26 6.99
CA ASN A 145 11.50 25.27 8.02
C ASN A 145 10.96 24.94 9.41
N VAL A 146 9.85 25.57 9.80
CA VAL A 146 9.21 25.31 11.09
C VAL A 146 8.70 23.88 11.15
N ALA A 147 8.05 23.38 10.09
CA ALA A 147 7.57 22.00 10.03
C ALA A 147 8.72 20.98 10.10
N LEU A 148 9.83 21.25 9.40
CA LEU A 148 11.01 20.39 9.41
C LEU A 148 11.65 20.33 10.81
N MET A 149 11.81 21.49 11.47
CA MET A 149 12.29 21.54 12.86
C MET A 149 11.38 20.77 13.80
N GLN A 150 10.06 20.98 13.71
CA GLN A 150 9.09 20.23 14.51
C GLN A 150 9.22 18.72 14.27
N GLN A 151 9.40 18.28 13.03
CA GLN A 151 9.60 16.86 12.71
C GLN A 151 10.87 16.29 13.33
N ILE A 152 11.98 17.02 13.28
CA ILE A 152 13.26 16.59 13.87
C ILE A 152 13.14 16.48 15.40
N PHE A 153 12.61 17.50 16.07
CA PHE A 153 12.56 17.55 17.54
C PHE A 153 11.51 16.61 18.14
N THR A 154 10.35 16.51 17.52
CA THR A 154 9.23 15.71 18.06
C THR A 154 9.20 14.29 17.50
N THR A 155 10.01 14.00 16.48
CA THR A 155 9.98 12.74 15.70
C THR A 155 8.58 12.38 15.17
N THR A 156 7.69 13.37 15.08
CA THR A 156 6.31 13.17 14.64
C THR A 156 6.24 12.88 13.15
N ARG A 157 5.20 12.15 12.73
CA ARG A 157 5.00 11.84 11.32
C ARG A 157 4.65 13.13 10.55
N PRO A 158 5.19 13.35 9.34
CA PRO A 158 4.88 14.53 8.52
C PRO A 158 3.36 14.76 8.34
N ALA A 159 2.59 13.68 8.19
CA ALA A 159 1.14 13.76 8.04
C ALA A 159 0.43 14.35 9.28
N THR A 160 0.96 14.08 10.49
CA THR A 160 0.41 14.61 11.74
C THR A 160 0.72 16.10 11.88
N LEU A 161 1.89 16.55 11.43
CA LEU A 161 2.25 17.96 11.40
C LEU A 161 1.37 18.73 10.40
N ALA A 162 1.14 18.17 9.21
CA ALA A 162 0.24 18.77 8.23
C ALA A 162 -1.19 18.95 8.78
N GLN A 163 -1.72 17.97 9.51
CA GLN A 163 -3.04 18.10 10.14
C GLN A 163 -3.09 19.20 11.21
N LYS A 164 -2.02 19.42 11.95
CA LYS A 164 -1.96 20.49 12.97
C LYS A 164 -1.80 21.89 12.38
N CYS A 165 -1.15 22.03 11.23
CA CYS A 165 -0.89 23.33 10.60
C CYS A 165 -2.03 23.84 9.70
N TYR A 166 -2.94 22.96 9.28
CA TYR A 166 -4.05 23.27 8.35
C TYR A 166 -5.42 22.83 8.88
N GLY A 167 -5.49 22.34 10.12
CA GLY A 167 -6.73 21.93 10.79
C GLY A 167 -7.35 23.03 11.62
#